data_AF-A0A849UEV6-F1
#
_entry.id   AF-A0A849UEV6-F1
#
_cell.length_a   1.000
_cell.length_b   1.000
_cell.length_c   1.000
_cell.angle_alpha   90.00
_cell.angle_beta   90.00
_cell.angle_gamma   90.00
#
_symmetry.space_group_name_H-M   'P 1'
#
loop_
_entity.id
_entity.type
_entity.pdbx_description
1 polymer ?
#
loop_
_entity_poly.entity_id
_entity_poly.type
_entity_poly.pdbx_seq_one_letter_code
_entity_poly.pdbx_strand_id
1 'polypeptide(L)'
;MIHSINKSVFKLISLALAVIIQCSLTTPSFARYGTYPGVTISTGSVYIPLGYFLLIRKENTACAIRFTNLYNPDSGQEIGSFYSPTSGQGISYSVLSYKLNADYDYFYQNDGSGNFKSNNVVSGQAQLSIGMRTIENNGMISNVMNQAERVVVKCGSMELPWKGYEGVTMYQGSEPRDEGVEIAPTRWSNINEININDPTINWYRYDKARKIIEIPVEDLY
;
A
#
# COMPACT_ATOMS: atom_id res chain seq x y z
N MET A 1 26.82 -12.01 -72.61
CA MET A 1 25.76 -11.05 -72.96
C MET A 1 24.89 -10.90 -71.72
N ILE A 2 25.17 -9.87 -70.93
CA ILE A 2 24.60 -9.64 -69.60
C ILE A 2 23.36 -8.77 -69.79
N HIS A 3 22.18 -9.27 -69.45
CA HIS A 3 20.95 -8.47 -69.44
C HIS A 3 20.62 -8.06 -68.00
N SER A 4 20.66 -6.74 -67.81
CA SER A 4 20.32 -5.99 -66.61
C SER A 4 18.83 -6.15 -66.27
N ILE A 5 18.51 -6.50 -65.02
CA ILE A 5 17.16 -6.34 -64.46
C ILE A 5 17.14 -5.11 -63.55
N ASN A 6 16.09 -4.32 -63.77
CA ASN A 6 15.92 -2.91 -63.49
C ASN A 6 15.46 -2.63 -62.04
N LYS A 7 16.10 -1.66 -61.37
CA LYS A 7 15.91 -1.29 -59.95
C LYS A 7 14.64 -0.43 -59.69
N SER A 8 13.50 -0.76 -60.26
CA SER A 8 12.32 0.14 -60.23
C SER A 8 11.03 -0.45 -59.65
N VAL A 9 11.08 -1.55 -58.89
CA VAL A 9 9.87 -2.15 -58.27
C VAL A 9 9.74 -1.84 -56.76
N PHE A 10 10.69 -1.13 -56.16
CA PHE A 10 10.71 -0.89 -54.70
C PHE A 10 10.12 0.47 -54.24
N LYS A 11 9.16 1.02 -54.99
CA LYS A 11 8.44 2.24 -54.60
C LYS A 11 6.98 2.16 -55.08
N LEU A 12 6.15 1.37 -54.41
CA LEU A 12 4.67 1.50 -54.40
C LEU A 12 4.05 0.39 -53.52
N ILE A 13 4.37 0.40 -52.23
CA ILE A 13 3.41 -0.06 -51.21
C ILE A 13 3.25 1.12 -50.26
N SER A 14 2.39 2.01 -50.72
CA SER A 14 1.96 3.22 -50.05
C SER A 14 0.96 2.84 -48.97
N LEU A 15 1.21 3.34 -47.77
CA LEU A 15 0.20 3.73 -46.76
C LEU A 15 -0.92 2.69 -46.49
N ALA A 16 -0.61 1.69 -45.68
CA ALA A 16 -1.62 1.06 -44.82
C ALA A 16 -1.45 1.61 -43.39
N LEU A 17 -2.41 2.46 -43.02
CA LEU A 17 -2.75 2.98 -41.69
C LEU A 17 -1.89 2.46 -40.52
N ALA A 18 -0.86 3.22 -40.15
CA ALA A 18 -0.45 3.34 -38.76
C ALA A 18 -1.16 4.57 -38.17
N VAL A 19 -2.46 4.45 -37.91
CA VAL A 19 -3.12 5.34 -36.95
C VAL A 19 -2.59 4.89 -35.59
N ILE A 20 -1.45 5.46 -35.21
CA ILE A 20 -0.97 5.43 -33.85
C ILE A 20 -2.00 6.24 -33.07
N ILE A 21 -2.97 5.54 -32.49
CA ILE A 21 -3.78 6.08 -31.41
C ILE A 21 -2.78 6.31 -30.28
N GLN A 22 -2.18 7.50 -30.24
CA GLN A 22 -1.64 8.09 -29.02
C GLN A 22 -2.84 8.31 -28.11
N CYS A 23 -3.33 7.21 -27.54
CA CYS A 23 -4.10 7.25 -26.33
C CYS A 23 -3.11 7.81 -25.32
N SER A 24 -3.18 9.12 -25.14
CA SER A 24 -2.49 9.80 -24.07
C SER A 24 -3.11 9.20 -22.81
N LEU A 25 -2.46 8.16 -22.29
CA LEU A 25 -2.67 7.66 -20.95
C LEU A 25 -2.16 8.76 -20.02
N THR A 26 -2.87 9.89 -19.99
CA THR A 26 -2.95 10.70 -18.79
C THR A 26 -3.72 9.81 -17.83
N THR A 27 -2.99 8.95 -17.12
CA THR A 27 -3.51 8.38 -15.90
C THR A 27 -4.06 9.56 -15.11
N PRO A 28 -5.34 9.56 -14.73
CA PRO A 28 -5.84 10.61 -13.86
C PRO A 28 -4.89 10.63 -12.67
N SER A 29 -4.15 11.74 -12.53
CA SER A 29 -3.35 12.01 -11.36
C SER A 29 -4.37 12.28 -10.25
N PHE A 30 -4.93 11.21 -9.71
CA PHE A 30 -5.67 11.26 -8.47
C PHE A 30 -4.74 11.96 -7.50
N ALA A 31 -5.22 13.09 -6.96
CA ALA A 31 -4.57 13.77 -5.86
C ALA A 31 -4.31 12.69 -4.81
N ARG A 32 -3.04 12.27 -4.70
CA ARG A 32 -2.63 11.25 -3.74
C ARG A 32 -3.14 11.76 -2.40
N TYR A 33 -4.05 11.03 -1.77
CA TYR A 33 -4.36 11.24 -0.35
C TYR A 33 -3.01 11.38 0.35
N GLY A 34 -2.78 12.56 0.94
CA GLY A 34 -1.46 13.13 1.18
C GLY A 34 -0.43 12.06 1.52
N THR A 35 0.40 11.71 0.54
CA THR A 35 1.52 10.80 0.75
C THR A 35 2.50 11.60 1.57
N TYR A 36 2.40 11.47 2.90
CA TYR A 36 3.43 11.97 3.77
C TYR A 36 4.73 11.30 3.30
N PRO A 37 5.79 12.05 2.96
CA PRO A 37 7.00 11.48 2.38
C PRO A 37 7.78 10.63 3.40
N GLY A 38 7.33 10.58 4.65
CA GLY A 38 7.92 9.84 5.74
C GLY A 38 7.10 8.64 6.19
N VAL A 39 7.62 8.01 7.21
CA VAL A 39 7.01 6.94 7.99
C VAL A 39 6.30 7.53 9.19
N THR A 40 5.13 6.98 9.50
CA THR A 40 4.42 7.27 10.75
C THR A 40 4.36 6.03 11.63
N ILE A 41 4.78 6.17 12.88
CA ILE A 41 4.77 5.11 13.88
C ILE A 41 3.90 5.55 15.04
N SER A 42 2.90 4.75 15.37
CA SER A 42 2.02 4.99 16.52
C SER A 42 2.13 3.85 17.54
N THR A 43 1.25 3.88 18.53
CA THR A 43 1.11 2.90 19.61
C THR A 43 1.22 1.44 19.16
N GLY A 44 0.65 1.11 17.99
CA GLY A 44 0.74 -0.24 17.43
C GLY A 44 0.53 -0.28 15.92
N SER A 45 0.74 0.82 15.21
CA SER A 45 0.63 0.86 13.76
C SER A 45 1.87 1.49 13.15
N VAL A 46 2.22 1.02 11.96
CA VAL A 46 3.32 1.57 11.15
C VAL A 46 2.78 1.83 9.75
N TYR A 47 2.97 3.05 9.27
CA TYR A 47 2.66 3.49 7.91
C TYR A 47 3.97 3.82 7.20
N ILE A 48 4.13 3.33 5.98
CA ILE A 48 5.35 3.52 5.19
C ILE A 48 4.98 3.95 3.77
N PRO A 49 5.73 4.84 3.10
CA PRO A 49 5.39 5.22 1.73
C PRO A 49 5.43 4.04 0.75
N LEU A 50 4.63 4.14 -0.31
CA LEU A 50 4.62 3.16 -1.40
C LEU A 50 6.02 2.93 -1.96
N GLY A 51 6.32 1.68 -2.31
CA GLY A 51 7.59 1.29 -2.91
C GLY A 51 8.72 1.01 -1.91
N TYR A 52 8.51 1.21 -0.61
CA TYR A 52 9.49 0.91 0.43
C TYR A 52 9.12 -0.34 1.23
N PHE A 53 10.12 -1.06 1.71
CA PHE A 53 9.93 -2.29 2.47
C PHE A 53 9.64 -2.03 3.95
N LEU A 54 8.62 -2.72 4.43
CA LEU A 54 8.36 -2.92 5.85
C LEU A 54 8.80 -4.33 6.23
N LEU A 55 9.75 -4.42 7.16
CA LEU A 55 10.19 -5.69 7.71
C LEU A 55 9.31 -6.08 8.88
N ILE A 56 9.01 -7.36 8.97
CA ILE A 56 8.22 -7.95 10.04
C ILE A 56 8.97 -9.19 10.49
N ARG A 57 9.17 -9.35 11.80
CA ARG A 57 9.69 -10.59 12.35
C ARG A 57 8.87 -11.03 13.56
N LYS A 58 8.80 -12.34 13.73
CA LYS A 58 8.16 -13.00 14.86
C LYS A 58 8.88 -14.32 15.08
N GLU A 59 9.40 -14.51 16.29
CA GLU A 59 10.17 -15.71 16.65
C GLU A 59 11.32 -15.95 15.66
N ASN A 60 11.38 -17.12 15.02
CA ASN A 60 12.38 -17.49 14.02
C ASN A 60 11.87 -17.28 12.58
N THR A 61 10.95 -16.35 12.36
CA THR A 61 10.43 -16.05 11.02
C THR A 61 10.61 -14.59 10.67
N ALA A 62 10.91 -14.34 9.40
CA ALA A 62 11.14 -13.02 8.85
C ALA A 62 10.27 -12.80 7.61
N CYS A 63 9.81 -11.58 7.46
CA CYS A 63 9.03 -11.14 6.32
C CYS A 63 9.46 -9.73 5.90
N ALA A 64 9.43 -9.49 4.59
CA ALA A 64 9.43 -8.15 4.02
C ALA A 64 8.15 -7.99 3.18
N ILE A 65 7.41 -6.91 3.41
CA ILE A 65 6.29 -6.50 2.55
C ILE A 65 6.58 -5.14 1.93
N ARG A 66 6.02 -4.89 0.75
CA ARG A 66 6.07 -3.58 0.09
C ARG A 66 4.76 -3.30 -0.59
N PHE A 67 4.06 -2.26 -0.16
CA PHE A 67 2.90 -1.76 -0.90
C PHE A 67 3.37 -1.15 -2.21
N THR A 68 2.84 -1.63 -3.33
CA THR A 68 3.24 -1.22 -4.69
C THR A 68 2.22 -0.27 -5.31
N ASN A 69 0.97 -0.36 -4.87
CA ASN A 69 -0.12 0.45 -5.39
C ASN A 69 -1.19 0.66 -4.32
N LEU A 70 -1.83 1.83 -4.35
CA LEU A 70 -2.99 2.16 -3.53
C LEU A 70 -3.99 2.89 -4.42
N TYR A 71 -5.20 2.37 -4.53
CA TYR A 71 -6.18 2.91 -5.45
C TYR A 71 -7.61 2.71 -4.98
N ASN A 72 -8.50 3.55 -5.49
CA ASN A 72 -9.92 3.43 -5.32
C ASN A 72 -10.55 3.21 -6.71
N PRO A 73 -11.08 2.00 -7.02
CA PRO A 73 -11.67 1.70 -8.31
C PRO A 73 -13.00 2.45 -8.51
N ASP A 74 -13.68 2.77 -7.41
CA ASP A 74 -14.99 3.41 -7.39
C ASP A 74 -14.76 4.86 -6.97
N SER A 75 -14.48 5.78 -7.90
CA SER A 75 -14.43 7.22 -7.61
C SER A 75 -15.70 7.58 -6.82
N GLY A 76 -15.55 7.86 -5.51
CA GLY A 76 -16.52 7.52 -4.46
C GLY A 76 -17.99 7.75 -4.79
N GLN A 77 -18.83 6.77 -4.47
CA GLN A 77 -20.27 6.91 -4.57
C GLN A 77 -20.80 7.58 -3.29
N GLU A 78 -21.47 8.71 -3.43
CA GLU A 78 -22.26 9.29 -2.35
C GLU A 78 -23.44 8.36 -2.04
N ILE A 79 -23.49 7.80 -0.82
CA ILE A 79 -24.63 6.96 -0.38
C ILE A 79 -25.72 7.82 0.31
N GLY A 80 -25.58 9.14 0.27
CA GLY A 80 -26.61 10.09 0.65
C GLY A 80 -26.25 10.97 1.86
N SER A 81 -27.15 11.91 2.12
CA SER A 81 -27.08 12.84 3.24
C SER A 81 -28.07 12.44 4.34
N PHE A 82 -27.61 12.30 5.58
CA PHE A 82 -28.47 12.02 6.73
C PHE A 82 -28.72 13.30 7.54
N TYR A 83 -29.98 13.58 7.84
CA TYR A 83 -30.39 14.70 8.70
C TYR A 83 -30.71 14.19 10.09
N SER A 84 -30.02 14.70 11.12
CA SER A 84 -30.34 14.38 12.53
C SER A 84 -31.21 15.49 13.13
N PRO A 85 -32.48 15.22 13.49
CA PRO A 85 -33.38 16.24 14.03
C PRO A 85 -33.08 16.63 15.49
N THR A 86 -32.15 15.98 16.18
CA THR A 86 -31.98 16.07 17.64
C THR A 86 -31.25 17.32 18.15
N SER A 87 -30.69 18.18 17.28
CA SER A 87 -29.90 19.35 17.70
C SER A 87 -30.60 20.70 17.57
N GLY A 88 -31.83 20.81 17.04
CA GLY A 88 -32.51 22.10 16.83
C GLY A 88 -31.86 23.00 15.75
N GLN A 89 -30.57 22.78 15.46
CA GLN A 89 -29.87 23.14 14.24
C GLN A 89 -29.72 21.86 13.42
N GLY A 90 -30.28 21.83 12.21
CA GLY A 90 -30.17 20.68 11.33
C GLY A 90 -28.72 20.39 10.96
N ILE A 91 -28.15 19.33 11.54
CA ILE A 91 -26.82 18.86 11.15
C ILE A 91 -27.01 17.90 9.97
N SER A 92 -26.44 18.26 8.82
CA SER A 92 -26.37 17.42 7.63
C SER A 92 -25.07 16.61 7.67
N TYR A 93 -25.17 15.30 7.51
CA TYR A 93 -24.03 14.41 7.36
C TYR A 93 -23.96 13.89 5.94
N SER A 94 -22.88 14.14 5.21
CA SER A 94 -22.63 13.49 3.92
C SER A 94 -21.88 12.19 4.16
N VAL A 95 -22.41 11.06 3.67
CA VAL A 95 -21.74 9.76 3.76
C VAL A 95 -21.30 9.31 2.37
N LEU A 96 -19.99 9.38 2.11
CA LEU A 96 -19.40 8.76 0.93
C LEU A 96 -18.96 7.34 1.29
N SER A 97 -19.17 6.41 0.39
CA SER A 97 -18.57 5.08 0.51
C SER A 97 -17.75 4.79 -0.72
N TYR A 98 -16.61 4.16 -0.47
CA TYR A 98 -15.71 3.74 -1.53
C TYR A 98 -14.94 2.52 -1.10
N LYS A 99 -14.25 1.88 -2.04
CA LYS A 99 -13.33 0.77 -1.74
C LYS A 99 -11.91 1.27 -1.80
N LEU A 100 -11.16 1.05 -0.74
CA LEU A 100 -9.71 1.24 -0.78
C LEU A 100 -9.06 -0.10 -1.10
N ASN A 101 -8.28 -0.13 -2.17
CA ASN A 101 -7.55 -1.30 -2.61
C ASN A 101 -6.06 -1.02 -2.53
N ALA A 102 -5.29 -2.05 -2.18
CA ALA A 102 -3.84 -2.01 -2.22
C ALA A 102 -3.28 -3.27 -2.86
N ASP A 103 -2.25 -3.12 -3.65
CA ASP A 103 -1.41 -4.22 -4.11
C ASP A 103 -0.11 -4.20 -3.30
N TYR A 104 0.40 -5.37 -2.94
CA TYR A 104 1.67 -5.49 -2.23
C TYR A 104 2.45 -6.73 -2.65
N ASP A 105 3.77 -6.59 -2.61
CA ASP A 105 4.70 -7.72 -2.70
C ASP A 105 4.99 -8.24 -1.29
N TYR A 106 5.22 -9.54 -1.16
CA TYR A 106 5.67 -10.16 0.08
C TYR A 106 6.83 -11.13 -0.18
N PHE A 107 7.73 -11.22 0.81
CA PHE A 107 8.87 -12.14 0.85
C PHE A 107 8.94 -12.72 2.25
N TYR A 108 8.83 -14.04 2.37
CA TYR A 108 8.75 -14.74 3.64
C TYR A 108 9.87 -15.77 3.75
N GLN A 109 10.47 -15.82 4.94
CA GLN A 109 11.50 -16.78 5.29
C GLN A 109 11.21 -17.39 6.66
N ASN A 110 11.15 -18.72 6.70
CA ASN A 110 10.80 -19.49 7.89
C ASN A 110 12.00 -19.87 8.79
N ASP A 111 13.22 -19.59 8.35
CA ASP A 111 14.46 -19.89 9.10
C ASP A 111 14.98 -18.69 9.92
N GLY A 112 14.36 -17.51 9.77
CA GLY A 112 14.67 -16.31 10.54
C GLY A 112 15.98 -15.60 10.18
N SER A 113 16.75 -16.09 9.20
CA SER A 113 18.03 -15.47 8.83
C SER A 113 17.88 -14.11 8.13
N GLY A 114 16.69 -13.84 7.55
CA GLY A 114 16.35 -12.65 6.77
C GLY A 114 17.21 -12.43 5.54
N ASN A 115 17.78 -13.51 4.99
CA ASN A 115 18.41 -13.52 3.68
C ASN A 115 17.35 -13.75 2.60
N PHE A 116 16.72 -12.66 2.15
CA PHE A 116 15.68 -12.71 1.10
C PHE A 116 16.20 -13.03 -0.32
N LYS A 117 17.50 -13.31 -0.47
CA LYS A 117 18.12 -13.79 -1.74
C LYS A 117 18.25 -15.31 -1.79
N SER A 118 17.93 -15.99 -0.70
CA SER A 118 18.07 -17.44 -0.59
C SER A 118 16.96 -18.17 -1.35
N ASN A 119 17.25 -19.40 -1.78
CA ASN A 119 16.30 -20.21 -2.57
C ASN A 119 15.08 -20.70 -1.76
N ASN A 120 15.09 -20.57 -0.43
CA ASN A 120 14.00 -20.96 0.45
C ASN A 120 13.02 -19.82 0.79
N VAL A 121 13.15 -18.67 0.12
CA VAL A 121 12.21 -17.56 0.26
C VAL A 121 10.93 -17.85 -0.48
N VAL A 122 9.80 -17.76 0.22
CA VAL A 122 8.46 -17.79 -0.38
C VAL A 122 8.06 -16.36 -0.68
N SER A 123 7.84 -16.02 -1.95
CA SER A 123 7.48 -14.66 -2.36
C SER A 123 6.29 -14.65 -3.32
N GLY A 124 5.65 -13.49 -3.44
CA GLY A 124 4.52 -13.30 -4.33
C GLY A 124 3.96 -11.89 -4.25
N GLN A 125 2.83 -11.71 -4.92
CA GLN A 125 2.03 -10.48 -4.90
C GLN A 125 0.65 -10.80 -4.40
N ALA A 126 0.04 -9.86 -3.69
CA ALA A 126 -1.32 -10.01 -3.18
C ALA A 126 -2.05 -8.67 -3.19
N GLN A 127 -3.37 -8.75 -3.10
CA GLN A 127 -4.26 -7.62 -3.14
C GLN A 127 -5.13 -7.58 -1.88
N LEU A 128 -5.40 -6.37 -1.43
CA LEU A 128 -6.28 -6.05 -0.31
C LEU A 128 -7.40 -5.17 -0.83
N SER A 129 -8.61 -5.34 -0.27
CA SER A 129 -9.77 -4.49 -0.54
C SER A 129 -10.52 -4.29 0.75
N ILE A 130 -10.77 -3.04 1.14
CA ILE A 130 -11.59 -2.70 2.31
C ILE A 130 -12.63 -1.65 1.94
N GLY A 131 -13.87 -1.84 2.39
CA GLY A 131 -14.88 -0.79 2.34
C GLY A 131 -14.54 0.37 3.28
N MET A 132 -14.56 1.59 2.76
CA MET A 132 -14.35 2.85 3.47
C MET A 132 -15.64 3.65 3.50
N ARG A 133 -15.92 4.31 4.62
CA ARG A 133 -16.97 5.32 4.73
C ARG A 133 -16.37 6.65 5.17
N THR A 134 -16.61 7.70 4.42
CA THR A 134 -16.32 9.06 4.85
C THR A 134 -17.59 9.65 5.44
N ILE A 135 -17.50 10.16 6.65
CA ILE A 135 -18.57 10.90 7.32
C ILE A 135 -18.10 12.34 7.40
N GLU A 136 -18.81 13.23 6.72
CA GLU A 136 -18.65 14.67 6.88
C GLU A 136 -19.64 15.17 7.93
N ASN A 137 -19.16 15.93 8.91
CA ASN A 137 -20.00 16.57 9.93
C ASN A 137 -19.52 18.01 10.13
N ASN A 138 -20.30 19.00 9.67
CA ASN A 138 -19.98 20.42 9.80
C ASN A 138 -18.55 20.78 9.30
N GLY A 139 -18.14 20.20 8.16
CA GLY A 139 -16.80 20.37 7.58
C GLY A 139 -15.70 19.51 8.21
N MET A 140 -15.97 18.75 9.26
CA MET A 140 -15.05 17.72 9.76
C MET A 140 -15.24 16.43 8.99
N ILE A 141 -14.17 15.96 8.34
CA ILE A 141 -14.16 14.72 7.55
C ILE A 141 -13.54 13.60 8.38
N SER A 142 -14.31 12.53 8.64
CA SER A 142 -13.84 11.32 9.31
C SER A 142 -13.94 10.12 8.39
N ASN A 143 -12.81 9.44 8.17
CA ASN A 143 -12.77 8.18 7.41
C ASN A 143 -12.86 7.00 8.38
N VAL A 144 -13.91 6.20 8.23
CA VAL A 144 -14.19 5.02 9.05
C VAL A 144 -14.11 3.79 8.16
N MET A 145 -13.22 2.87 8.50
CA MET A 145 -13.17 1.56 7.86
C MET A 145 -14.43 0.77 8.21
N ASN A 146 -14.98 0.04 7.24
CA ASN A 146 -16.06 -0.89 7.51
C ASN A 146 -15.54 -2.06 8.34
N GLN A 147 -15.72 -2.00 9.66
CA GLN A 147 -15.13 -2.93 10.63
C GLN A 147 -15.59 -4.39 10.47
N ALA A 148 -16.61 -4.65 9.64
CA ALA A 148 -17.08 -6.00 9.35
C ALA A 148 -16.07 -6.82 8.52
N GLU A 149 -15.18 -6.16 7.78
CA GLU A 149 -14.19 -6.82 6.93
C GLU A 149 -12.82 -6.81 7.63
N ARG A 150 -12.44 -7.95 8.22
CA ARG A 150 -11.06 -8.13 8.70
C ARG A 150 -10.16 -8.36 7.48
N VAL A 151 -9.52 -7.30 7.02
CA VAL A 151 -8.53 -7.37 5.94
C VAL A 151 -7.14 -7.48 6.56
N VAL A 152 -6.36 -8.48 6.13
CA VAL A 152 -5.03 -8.76 6.67
C VAL A 152 -4.00 -8.79 5.56
N VAL A 153 -2.85 -8.18 5.81
CA VAL A 153 -1.62 -8.45 5.08
C VAL A 153 -1.11 -9.82 5.50
N LYS A 154 -0.90 -10.70 4.51
CA LYS A 154 -0.36 -12.04 4.73
C LYS A 154 1.07 -12.11 4.24
N CYS A 155 1.92 -12.75 5.03
CA CYS A 155 3.30 -13.03 4.65
C CYS A 155 3.76 -14.34 5.30
N GLY A 156 3.63 -15.43 4.55
CA GLY A 156 3.80 -16.77 5.10
C GLY A 156 2.77 -17.05 6.20
N SER A 157 3.25 -17.42 7.39
CA SER A 157 2.40 -17.67 8.57
C SER A 157 2.02 -16.40 9.35
N MET A 158 2.60 -15.25 9.00
CA MET A 158 2.30 -13.97 9.66
C MET A 158 1.09 -13.29 9.02
N GLU A 159 0.17 -12.81 9.86
CA GLU A 159 -1.00 -12.04 9.45
C GLU A 159 -1.10 -10.77 10.28
N LEU A 160 -0.98 -9.62 9.61
CA LEU A 160 -1.14 -8.30 10.22
C LEU A 160 -2.40 -7.62 9.69
N PRO A 161 -3.32 -7.16 10.55
CA PRO A 161 -4.44 -6.34 10.11
C PRO A 161 -3.97 -5.12 9.31
N TRP A 162 -4.66 -4.88 8.19
CA TRP A 162 -4.43 -3.72 7.34
C TRP A 162 -5.30 -2.55 7.82
N LYS A 163 -4.69 -1.38 8.02
CA LYS A 163 -5.39 -0.18 8.54
C LYS A 163 -5.91 0.71 7.40
N GLY A 164 -5.95 0.17 6.18
CA GLY A 164 -6.05 0.97 4.96
C GLY A 164 -4.75 1.72 4.68
N TYR A 165 -4.68 2.30 3.49
CA TYR A 165 -3.50 3.03 3.00
C TYR A 165 -2.26 2.13 3.02
N GLU A 166 -1.09 2.68 3.30
CA GLU A 166 0.18 1.95 3.37
C GLU A 166 0.54 1.51 4.80
N GLY A 167 -0.48 1.17 5.60
CA GLY A 167 -0.32 0.93 7.03
C GLY A 167 -0.73 -0.46 7.49
N VAL A 168 0.11 -1.09 8.31
CA VAL A 168 -0.24 -2.29 9.08
C VAL A 168 -0.42 -1.95 10.55
N THR A 169 -1.18 -2.77 11.26
CA THR A 169 -1.43 -2.59 12.68
C THR A 169 -1.32 -3.90 13.46
N MET A 170 -0.85 -3.80 14.69
CA MET A 170 -0.81 -4.88 15.68
C MET A 170 -2.13 -4.96 16.47
N TYR A 171 -3.14 -4.18 16.14
CA TYR A 171 -4.45 -4.24 16.81
C TYR A 171 -5.40 -5.23 16.14
N GLN A 172 -6.17 -5.95 16.93
CA GLN A 172 -7.34 -6.71 16.48
C GLN A 172 -8.59 -6.12 17.15
N GLY A 173 -9.33 -5.29 16.41
CA GLY A 173 -10.40 -4.48 16.99
C GLY A 173 -9.83 -3.39 17.90
N SER A 174 -10.30 -3.31 19.14
CA SER A 174 -9.79 -2.37 20.15
C SER A 174 -8.56 -2.88 20.91
N GLU A 175 -8.28 -4.18 20.83
CA GLU A 175 -7.24 -4.82 21.64
C GLU A 175 -5.92 -4.92 20.88
N PRO A 176 -4.79 -4.60 21.52
CA PRO A 176 -3.48 -4.88 20.95
C PRO A 176 -3.22 -6.39 20.93
N ARG A 177 -2.62 -6.86 19.85
CA ARG A 177 -2.18 -8.24 19.62
C ARG A 177 -0.65 -8.26 19.63
N ASP A 178 -0.08 -7.99 20.80
CA ASP A 178 1.37 -8.09 21.03
C ASP A 178 1.79 -9.56 21.15
N GLU A 179 1.80 -10.25 20.01
CA GLU A 179 2.24 -11.65 19.92
C GLU A 179 3.75 -11.75 19.63
N GLY A 180 4.55 -10.84 20.18
CA GLY A 180 5.99 -10.79 19.92
C GLY A 180 6.35 -10.42 18.48
N VAL A 181 5.44 -9.76 17.78
CA VAL A 181 5.69 -9.22 16.44
C VAL A 181 6.48 -7.92 16.56
N GLU A 182 7.52 -7.82 15.77
CA GLU A 182 8.32 -6.61 15.60
C GLU A 182 8.23 -6.14 14.16
N ILE A 183 8.09 -4.83 13.98
CA ILE A 183 7.96 -4.19 12.68
C ILE A 183 9.05 -3.14 12.53
N ALA A 184 9.73 -3.11 11.40
CA ALA A 184 10.74 -2.11 11.10
C ALA A 184 10.50 -1.52 9.70
N PRO A 185 10.14 -0.23 9.60
CA PRO A 185 10.10 0.47 8.33
C PRO A 185 11.53 0.74 7.84
N THR A 186 11.77 0.63 6.53
CA THR A 186 13.11 0.77 5.94
C THR A 186 13.09 1.74 4.76
N ARG A 187 14.26 2.27 4.39
CA ARG A 187 14.46 3.02 3.15
C ARG A 187 14.70 2.14 1.92
N TRP A 188 14.77 0.81 2.10
CA TRP A 188 15.04 -0.09 0.99
C TRP A 188 13.83 -0.15 0.07
N SER A 189 14.08 0.07 -1.21
CA SER A 189 13.07 -0.07 -2.27
C SER A 189 13.30 -1.32 -3.11
N ASN A 190 14.47 -1.95 -2.99
CA ASN A 190 14.81 -3.20 -3.68
C ASN A 190 15.02 -4.33 -2.66
N ILE A 191 14.42 -5.49 -2.90
CA ILE A 191 14.56 -6.66 -2.02
C ILE A 191 16.01 -7.10 -1.85
N ASN A 192 16.86 -6.83 -2.85
CA ASN A 192 18.28 -7.17 -2.82
C ASN A 192 19.11 -6.28 -1.89
N GLU A 193 18.56 -5.16 -1.42
CA GLU A 193 19.23 -4.26 -0.47
C GLU A 193 18.95 -4.65 0.98
N ILE A 194 17.90 -5.44 1.22
CA ILE A 194 17.46 -5.77 2.58
C ILE A 194 18.53 -6.57 3.32
N ASN A 195 18.86 -6.07 4.51
CA ASN A 195 19.68 -6.76 5.50
C ASN A 195 18.99 -6.70 6.87
N ILE A 196 18.23 -7.73 7.24
CA ILE A 196 17.48 -7.75 8.51
C ILE A 196 18.37 -7.60 9.76
N ASN A 197 19.64 -7.96 9.62
CA ASN A 197 20.63 -7.97 10.69
C ASN A 197 21.42 -6.65 10.76
N ASP A 198 21.05 -5.65 9.96
CA ASP A 198 21.63 -4.33 10.06
C ASP A 198 21.32 -3.75 11.46
N PRO A 199 22.36 -3.48 12.29
CA PRO A 199 22.16 -3.00 13.65
C PRO A 199 21.56 -1.59 13.72
N THR A 200 21.49 -0.87 12.60
CA THR A 200 20.86 0.46 12.52
C THR A 200 19.35 0.39 12.31
N ILE A 201 18.79 -0.80 12.02
CA ILE A 201 17.34 -0.98 11.94
C ILE A 201 16.70 -0.80 13.31
N ASN A 202 15.71 0.09 13.36
CA ASN A 202 14.86 0.27 14.53
C ASN A 202 13.64 -0.65 14.44
N TRP A 203 13.54 -1.58 15.40
CA TRP A 203 12.41 -2.49 15.53
C TRP A 203 11.38 -1.94 16.50
N TYR A 204 10.12 -1.90 16.06
CA TYR A 204 9.01 -1.38 16.84
C TYR A 204 8.07 -2.50 17.24
N ARG A 205 7.77 -2.58 18.54
CA ARG A 205 6.70 -3.40 19.12
C ARG A 205 5.49 -2.54 19.46
N TYR A 206 4.40 -3.18 19.84
CA TYR A 206 3.32 -2.46 20.50
C TYR A 206 3.86 -1.73 21.74
N ASP A 207 3.47 -0.46 21.89
CA ASP A 207 3.84 0.35 23.05
C ASP A 207 2.69 1.32 23.34
N LYS A 208 1.94 1.02 24.41
CA LYS A 208 0.78 1.81 24.85
C LYS A 208 1.13 3.27 25.13
N ALA A 209 2.36 3.56 25.55
CA ALA A 209 2.81 4.91 25.92
C ALA A 209 3.39 5.68 24.73
N ARG A 210 3.59 5.03 23.57
CA ARG A 210 4.19 5.67 22.40
C ARG A 210 3.33 6.81 21.87
N LYS A 211 3.93 8.00 21.84
CA LYS A 211 3.43 9.14 21.07
C LYS A 211 3.70 8.91 19.58
N ILE A 212 2.88 9.51 18.72
CA ILE A 212 3.10 9.43 17.27
C ILE A 212 4.49 9.97 16.94
N ILE A 213 5.23 9.19 16.14
CA ILE A 213 6.55 9.54 15.61
C ILE A 213 6.40 9.64 14.10
N GLU A 214 6.94 10.72 13.53
CA GLU A 214 7.06 10.91 12.09
C GLU A 214 8.55 10.93 11.75
N ILE A 215 8.97 10.12 10.78
CA ILE A 215 10.36 9.96 10.38
C ILE A 215 10.43 10.13 8.87
N PRO A 216 11.15 11.12 8.32
CA PRO A 216 11.40 11.20 6.88
C PRO A 216 12.03 9.91 6.34
N VAL A 217 11.69 9.48 5.12
CA VAL A 217 12.23 8.21 4.58
C VAL A 217 13.74 8.25 4.42
N GLU A 218 14.29 9.42 4.12
CA GLU A 218 15.73 9.67 4.04
C GLU A 218 16.47 9.46 5.38
N ASP A 219 15.75 9.54 6.50
CA ASP A 219 16.27 9.34 7.85
C ASP A 219 16.08 7.89 8.35
N LEU A 220 15.46 7.02 7.54
CA LEU A 220 15.38 5.58 7.80
C LEU A 220 16.69 4.89 7.42
N TYR A 221 16.96 3.77 8.08
CA TYR A 221 18.16 2.98 7.87
C TYR A 221 17.86 1.68 7.10
#